data_AF-A0A8T4MCM7-F1
#
_entry.id   AF-A0A8T4MCM7-F1
#
_cell.length_a   1.000
_cell.length_b   1.000
_cell.length_c   1.000
_cell.angle_alpha   90.00
_cell.angle_beta   90.00
_cell.angle_gamma   90.00
#
_symmetry.space_group_name_H-M   'P 1'
#
loop_
_entity.id
_entity.type
_entity.pdbx_description
1 polymer ?
#
loop_
_entity_poly.entity_id
_entity_poly.type
_entity_poly.pdbx_seq_one_letter_code
_entity_poly.pdbx_strand_id
1 'polypeptide(L)'
;MKKSNILIILLLVISIFPLIQTVKAICDPGDSRCILAEQFGLDPSQIPKDREDIQQLYLQKEWTRLIEKNKFLGPIHQFFTKISWLFIILFHHPYEFSLTLFAIIVLWFLFGTQIAKMFEAGFGLKGIYAFGIGMLGAVILSWVPPNSAGIIEMITSALLDLIFKQENWWMRTIIVVVIIAVIVLEVRVSKSAEKYIKEQKVKNTQEESKEQVEEIKALGKEAKKH
;
A
#
# COMPACT_ATOMS: atom_id res chain seq x y z
N MET A 1 -19.65 15.86 -23.42
CA MET A 1 -19.93 16.67 -22.22
C MET A 1 -18.86 17.75 -22.09
N LYS A 2 -19.25 19.02 -21.92
CA LYS A 2 -18.28 20.13 -21.74
C LYS A 2 -17.54 19.91 -20.42
N LYS A 3 -16.22 20.12 -20.40
CA LYS A 3 -15.36 19.93 -19.22
C LYS A 3 -15.86 20.70 -17.97
N SER A 4 -16.59 21.79 -18.18
CA SER A 4 -17.27 22.57 -17.12
C SER A 4 -18.33 21.77 -16.34
N ASN A 5 -19.09 20.89 -17.00
CA ASN A 5 -20.17 20.14 -16.34
C ASN A 5 -19.64 19.02 -15.44
N ILE A 6 -18.44 18.50 -15.71
CA ILE A 6 -17.79 17.47 -14.88
C ILE A 6 -17.34 18.08 -13.54
N LEU A 7 -16.82 19.31 -13.56
CA LEU A 7 -16.40 20.04 -12.36
C LEU A 7 -17.57 20.36 -11.43
N ILE A 8 -18.73 20.73 -11.99
CA ILE A 8 -19.95 21.02 -11.21
C ILE A 8 -20.49 19.74 -10.56
N ILE A 9 -20.51 18.61 -11.28
CA ILE A 9 -20.95 17.32 -10.73
C ILE A 9 -20.00 16.85 -9.62
N LEU A 10 -18.67 17.01 -9.79
CA LEU A 10 -17.69 16.67 -8.77
C LEU A 10 -17.87 17.51 -7.49
N LEU A 11 -18.14 18.82 -7.63
CA LEU A 11 -18.38 19.72 -6.50
C LEU A 11 -19.69 19.40 -5.76
N LEU A 12 -20.72 18.95 -6.49
CA LEU A 12 -21.99 18.50 -5.92
C LEU A 12 -21.84 17.18 -5.17
N VAL A 13 -21.06 16.23 -5.68
CA VAL A 13 -20.80 14.95 -4.98
C VAL A 13 -20.00 15.17 -3.69
N ILE A 14 -19.04 16.10 -3.70
CA ILE A 14 -18.25 16.45 -2.51
C ILE A 14 -19.10 17.19 -1.46
N SER A 15 -20.09 18.00 -1.86
CA SER A 15 -20.92 18.75 -0.90
C SER A 15 -21.99 17.91 -0.19
N ILE A 16 -22.38 16.76 -0.76
CA ILE A 16 -23.38 15.86 -0.16
C ILE A 16 -22.72 14.87 0.83
N PHE A 17 -21.41 14.62 0.71
CA PHE A 17 -20.69 13.67 1.55
C PHE A 17 -20.74 13.94 3.07
N PRO A 18 -20.64 15.20 3.57
CA PRO A 18 -20.72 15.45 5.01
C PRO A 18 -22.15 15.36 5.59
N LEU A 19 -23.19 15.35 4.76
CA LEU A 19 -24.59 15.33 5.21
C LEU A 19 -25.10 13.91 5.60
N ILE A 20 -24.39 12.85 5.21
CA ILE A 20 -24.79 11.46 5.51
C ILE A 20 -24.36 11.02 6.92
N GLN A 21 -23.51 11.78 7.62
CA GLN A 21 -22.89 11.33 8.87
C GLN A 21 -23.63 11.66 10.18
N THR A 22 -24.89 12.08 10.16
CA THR A 22 -25.62 12.39 11.42
C THR A 22 -26.97 11.72 11.52
N VAL A 23 -26.99 10.39 11.61
CA VAL A 23 -28.09 9.66 12.24
C VAL A 23 -27.59 9.21 13.60
N LYS A 24 -27.90 9.98 14.65
CA LYS A 24 -27.67 9.53 16.03
C LYS A 24 -28.74 8.49 16.34
N ALA A 25 -28.33 7.22 16.49
CA ALA A 25 -29.21 6.16 16.93
C ALA A 25 -29.84 6.51 18.29
N ILE A 26 -31.17 6.46 18.38
CA ILE A 26 -31.92 6.64 19.63
C ILE A 26 -31.77 5.34 20.42
N CYS A 27 -31.22 5.45 21.63
CA CYS A 27 -30.80 4.32 22.45
C CYS A 27 -31.75 4.13 23.64
N ASP A 28 -32.12 2.88 23.94
CA ASP A 28 -33.02 2.53 25.06
C ASP A 28 -32.21 2.46 26.37
N PRO A 29 -32.58 3.21 27.44
CA PRO A 29 -31.81 3.34 28.69
C PRO A 29 -31.60 2.05 29.50
N GLY A 30 -32.13 0.92 29.07
CA GLY A 30 -31.88 -0.40 29.68
C GLY A 30 -30.82 -1.26 28.98
N ASP A 31 -30.33 -0.89 27.80
CA ASP A 31 -29.36 -1.71 27.07
C ASP A 31 -27.93 -1.36 27.50
N SER A 32 -27.24 -2.33 28.11
CA SER A 32 -25.80 -2.25 28.42
C SER A 32 -24.94 -1.85 27.22
N ARG A 33 -25.41 -2.12 25.99
CA ARG A 33 -24.76 -1.67 24.75
C ARG A 33 -24.85 -0.17 24.53
N CYS A 34 -25.90 0.51 25.00
CA CYS A 34 -25.98 1.97 24.93
C CYS A 34 -25.00 2.64 25.90
N ILE A 35 -24.83 2.08 27.10
CA ILE A 35 -23.85 2.56 28.09
C ILE A 35 -22.43 2.37 27.56
N LEU A 36 -22.14 1.22 26.95
CA LEU A 36 -20.86 0.97 26.28
C LEU A 36 -20.70 1.84 25.02
N ALA A 37 -21.73 2.02 24.21
CA ALA A 37 -21.69 2.92 23.05
C ALA A 37 -21.36 4.35 23.46
N GLU A 38 -21.99 4.85 24.52
CA GLU A 38 -21.78 6.21 25.03
C GLU A 38 -20.41 6.37 25.71
N GLN A 39 -20.01 5.42 26.56
CA GLN A 39 -18.71 5.44 27.23
C GLN A 39 -17.54 5.22 26.26
N PHE A 40 -17.79 4.61 25.10
CA PHE A 40 -16.78 4.29 24.09
C PHE A 40 -16.90 5.09 22.80
N GLY A 41 -17.91 5.95 22.64
CA GLY A 41 -18.14 6.75 21.44
C GLY A 41 -18.43 5.92 20.20
N LEU A 42 -18.96 4.71 20.37
CA LEU A 42 -19.25 3.76 19.29
C LEU A 42 -20.74 3.78 18.95
N ASP A 43 -21.09 3.44 17.71
CA ASP A 43 -22.48 3.20 17.35
C ASP A 43 -22.94 1.88 18.02
N PRO A 44 -24.07 1.84 18.74
CA PRO A 44 -24.59 0.63 19.38
C PRO A 44 -24.73 -0.56 18.42
N SER A 45 -24.95 -0.29 17.13
CA SER A 45 -25.06 -1.30 16.08
C SER A 45 -23.72 -1.98 15.72
N GLN A 46 -22.59 -1.35 16.08
CA GLN A 46 -21.24 -1.85 15.81
C GLN A 46 -20.63 -2.62 17.00
N ILE A 47 -21.33 -2.69 18.14
CA ILE A 47 -20.83 -3.42 19.30
C ILE A 47 -20.98 -4.93 19.04
N PRO A 48 -19.87 -5.68 18.98
CA PRO A 48 -19.91 -7.12 18.75
C PRO A 48 -20.63 -7.83 19.89
N LYS A 49 -21.33 -8.92 19.55
CA LYS A 49 -22.00 -9.76 20.56
C LYS A 49 -21.04 -10.74 21.24
N ASP A 50 -19.91 -11.03 20.60
CA ASP A 50 -18.94 -11.97 21.13
C ASP A 50 -18.08 -11.33 22.22
N ARG A 51 -17.80 -12.09 23.27
CA ARG A 51 -17.00 -11.64 24.42
C ARG A 51 -15.56 -11.33 24.00
N GLU A 52 -15.03 -12.11 23.06
CA GLU A 52 -13.66 -11.95 22.55
C GLU A 52 -13.50 -10.62 21.82
N ASP A 53 -14.45 -10.26 20.97
CA ASP A 53 -14.43 -9.01 20.23
C ASP A 53 -14.54 -7.78 21.15
N ILE A 54 -15.36 -7.86 22.22
CA ILE A 54 -15.46 -6.80 23.25
C ILE A 54 -14.11 -6.61 23.96
N GLN A 55 -13.40 -7.69 24.26
CA GLN A 55 -12.06 -7.61 24.86
C GLN A 55 -11.05 -6.95 23.92
N GLN A 56 -11.11 -7.26 22.62
CA GLN A 56 -10.23 -6.62 21.63
C GLN A 56 -10.49 -5.12 21.52
N LEU A 57 -11.76 -4.71 21.45
CA LEU A 57 -12.16 -3.29 21.46
C LEU A 57 -11.67 -2.55 22.71
N TYR A 58 -11.81 -3.18 23.88
CA TYR A 58 -11.31 -2.60 25.13
C TYR A 58 -9.79 -2.42 25.12
N LEU A 59 -9.05 -3.46 24.69
CA LEU A 59 -7.59 -3.41 24.59
C LEU A 59 -7.13 -2.32 23.61
N GLN A 60 -7.75 -2.25 22.42
CA GLN A 60 -7.44 -1.22 21.43
C GLN A 60 -7.59 0.19 22.01
N LYS A 61 -8.68 0.44 22.76
CA LYS A 61 -8.91 1.74 23.38
C LYS A 61 -7.91 2.07 24.49
N GLU A 62 -7.56 1.10 25.35
CA GLU A 62 -6.55 1.32 26.38
C GLU A 62 -5.17 1.59 25.78
N TRP A 63 -4.80 0.90 24.70
CA TRP A 63 -3.56 1.19 23.96
C TRP A 63 -3.58 2.61 23.38
N THR A 64 -4.65 3.00 22.70
CA THR A 64 -4.81 4.38 22.20
C THR A 64 -4.68 5.39 23.33
N ARG A 65 -5.34 5.15 24.46
CA ARG A 65 -5.28 6.04 25.63
C ARG A 65 -3.86 6.14 26.22
N LEU A 66 -3.11 5.03 26.27
CA LEU A 66 -1.72 5.01 26.73
C LEU A 66 -0.82 5.82 25.79
N ILE A 67 -1.04 5.72 24.48
CA ILE A 67 -0.30 6.44 23.46
C ILE A 67 -0.60 7.94 23.51
N GLU A 68 -1.88 8.31 23.63
CA GLU A 68 -2.31 9.71 23.75
C GLU A 68 -1.74 10.39 24.99
N LYS A 69 -1.67 9.66 26.11
CA LYS A 69 -1.08 10.18 27.36
C LYS A 69 0.45 10.28 27.31
N ASN A 70 1.11 9.59 26.39
CA ASN A 70 2.56 9.62 26.28
C ASN A 70 3.02 10.97 25.71
N LYS A 71 3.95 11.64 26.41
CA LYS A 71 4.45 12.97 26.05
C LYS A 71 5.07 13.04 24.64
N PHE A 72 5.64 11.94 24.16
CA PHE A 72 6.30 11.87 22.85
C PHE A 72 5.38 11.30 21.77
N LEU A 73 4.70 10.18 22.05
CA LEU A 73 3.86 9.51 21.06
C LEU A 73 2.50 10.18 20.87
N GLY A 74 1.96 10.84 21.90
CA GLY A 74 0.64 11.48 21.86
C GLY A 74 0.53 12.56 20.77
N PRO A 75 1.45 13.54 20.69
CA PRO A 75 1.44 14.54 19.63
C PRO A 75 1.57 13.94 18.23
N ILE A 76 2.39 12.90 18.06
CA ILE A 76 2.58 12.20 16.79
C ILE A 76 1.30 11.49 16.38
N HIS A 77 0.68 10.75 17.30
CA HIS A 77 -0.58 10.06 17.08
C HIS A 77 -1.69 11.05 16.70
N GLN A 78 -1.87 12.13 17.47
CA GLN A 78 -2.85 13.17 17.16
C GLN A 78 -2.63 13.83 15.80
N PHE A 79 -1.37 14.06 15.42
CA PHE A 79 -1.03 14.59 14.11
C PHE A 79 -1.47 13.62 13.00
N PHE A 80 -1.08 12.34 13.09
CA PHE A 80 -1.44 11.33 12.09
C PHE A 80 -2.94 11.08 12.02
N THR A 81 -3.65 11.09 13.14
CA THR A 81 -5.12 10.99 13.15
C THR A 81 -5.77 12.16 12.40
N LYS A 82 -5.25 13.38 12.52
CA LYS A 82 -5.76 14.55 11.75
C LYS A 82 -5.49 14.43 10.25
N ILE A 83 -4.37 13.80 9.86
CA ILE A 83 -4.02 13.58 8.45
C ILE A 83 -4.36 12.16 7.97
N SER A 84 -5.35 11.50 8.57
CA SER A 84 -5.75 10.13 8.21
C SER A 84 -6.07 9.96 6.72
N TRP A 85 -6.56 11.02 6.06
CA TRP A 85 -6.79 11.04 4.61
C TRP A 85 -5.53 10.73 3.78
N LEU A 86 -4.33 11.11 4.26
CA LEU A 86 -3.07 10.80 3.57
C LEU A 86 -2.79 9.29 3.59
N PHE A 87 -3.10 8.61 4.70
CA PHE A 87 -2.94 7.16 4.82
C PHE A 87 -3.92 6.43 3.91
N ILE A 88 -5.15 6.91 3.80
CA ILE A 88 -6.13 6.37 2.84
C ILE A 88 -5.61 6.49 1.41
N ILE A 89 -5.01 7.63 1.05
CA ILE A 89 -4.43 7.81 -0.29
C ILE A 89 -3.21 6.91 -0.51
N LEU A 90 -2.28 6.85 0.44
CA LEU A 90 -1.02 6.12 0.24
C LEU A 90 -1.18 4.61 0.33
N PHE A 91 -2.02 4.14 1.26
CA PHE A 91 -2.08 2.75 1.68
C PHE A 91 -3.45 2.10 1.46
N HIS A 92 -4.45 2.86 1.03
CA HIS A 92 -5.86 2.42 0.99
C HIS A 92 -6.38 1.98 2.38
N HIS A 93 -5.78 2.50 3.45
CA HIS A 93 -6.11 2.14 4.83
C HIS A 93 -6.17 3.41 5.69
N PRO A 94 -7.23 3.63 6.50
CA PRO A 94 -7.27 4.76 7.42
C PRO A 94 -6.13 4.63 8.45
N TYR A 95 -5.65 5.76 8.95
CA TYR A 95 -4.68 5.73 10.04
C TYR A 95 -5.33 5.12 11.29
N GLU A 96 -4.75 4.02 11.76
CA GLU A 96 -5.02 3.41 13.04
C GLU A 96 -3.72 2.88 13.63
N PHE A 97 -3.57 2.97 14.95
CA PHE A 97 -2.40 2.42 15.62
C PHE A 97 -2.56 0.90 15.77
N SER A 98 -2.28 0.16 14.69
CA SER A 98 -2.39 -1.29 14.62
C SER A 98 -1.13 -1.93 14.03
N LEU A 99 -0.93 -3.21 14.34
CA LEU A 99 0.14 -3.99 13.71
C LEU A 99 -0.11 -4.14 12.20
N THR A 100 -1.38 -4.16 11.78
CA THR A 100 -1.81 -4.18 10.38
C THR A 100 -1.28 -2.97 9.63
N LEU A 101 -1.51 -1.75 10.13
CA LEU A 101 -0.99 -0.54 9.47
C LEU A 101 0.55 -0.56 9.40
N PHE A 102 1.22 -1.01 10.46
CA PHE A 102 2.67 -1.12 10.47
C PHE A 102 3.17 -2.09 9.38
N ALA A 103 2.57 -3.27 9.27
CA ALA A 103 2.91 -4.25 8.25
C ALA A 103 2.60 -3.75 6.82
N ILE A 104 1.49 -3.03 6.63
CA ILE A 104 1.16 -2.36 5.36
C ILE A 104 2.25 -1.35 5.00
N ILE A 105 2.69 -0.50 5.92
CA ILE A 105 3.75 0.49 5.67
C ILE A 105 5.06 -0.20 5.26
N VAL A 106 5.46 -1.27 5.97
CA VAL A 106 6.67 -2.03 5.65
C VAL A 106 6.58 -2.64 4.26
N LEU A 107 5.48 -3.32 3.93
CA LEU A 107 5.26 -3.90 2.61
C LEU A 107 5.22 -2.84 1.52
N TRP A 108 4.61 -1.69 1.79
CA TRP A 108 4.57 -0.57 0.85
C TRP A 108 5.96 -0.05 0.50
N PHE A 109 6.86 0.12 1.49
CA PHE A 109 8.26 0.46 1.23
C PHE A 109 9.00 -0.66 0.48
N LEU A 110 8.76 -1.92 0.81
CA LEU A 110 9.36 -3.06 0.12
C LEU A 110 8.95 -3.08 -1.36
N PHE A 111 7.66 -3.01 -1.66
CA PHE A 111 7.18 -2.96 -3.05
C PHE A 111 7.69 -1.71 -3.77
N GLY A 112 7.65 -0.55 -3.13
CA GLY A 112 8.12 0.70 -3.73
C GLY A 112 9.59 0.66 -4.13
N THR A 113 10.46 0.12 -3.26
CA THR A 113 11.89 -0.04 -3.56
C THR A 113 12.17 -1.07 -4.64
N GLN A 114 11.39 -2.16 -4.72
CA GLN A 114 11.55 -3.15 -5.79
C GLN A 114 11.10 -2.61 -7.14
N ILE A 115 9.98 -1.88 -7.18
CA ILE A 115 9.52 -1.20 -8.39
C ILE A 115 10.57 -0.18 -8.83
N ALA A 116 11.11 0.62 -7.91
CA ALA A 116 12.18 1.57 -8.21
C ALA A 116 13.36 0.89 -8.91
N LYS A 117 13.88 -0.23 -8.39
CA LYS A 117 14.96 -1.01 -9.01
C LYS A 117 14.61 -1.52 -10.41
N MET A 118 13.37 -1.98 -10.63
CA MET A 118 12.90 -2.38 -11.95
C MET A 118 12.94 -1.22 -12.94
N PHE A 119 12.52 -0.02 -12.51
CA PHE A 119 12.58 1.18 -13.32
C PHE A 119 14.01 1.68 -13.58
N GLU A 120 14.91 1.58 -12.60
CA GLU A 120 16.33 1.91 -12.79
C GLU A 120 16.97 0.99 -13.83
N ALA A 121 16.71 -0.31 -13.72
CA ALA A 121 17.26 -1.31 -14.63
C ALA A 121 16.68 -1.17 -16.04
N GLY A 122 15.35 -1.05 -16.15
CA GLY A 122 14.61 -1.06 -17.42
C GLY A 122 14.66 0.25 -18.20
N PHE A 123 14.48 1.39 -17.52
CA PHE A 123 14.37 2.71 -18.17
C PHE A 123 15.61 3.58 -17.98
N GLY A 124 16.62 3.12 -17.23
CA GLY A 124 17.84 3.89 -16.97
C GLY A 124 17.63 5.12 -16.07
N LEU A 125 16.48 5.21 -15.41
CA LEU A 125 16.22 6.23 -14.38
C LEU A 125 17.21 6.03 -13.23
N LYS A 126 17.68 7.11 -12.61
CA LYS A 126 18.64 7.02 -11.50
C LYS A 126 18.14 7.72 -10.25
N GLY A 127 18.35 7.08 -9.09
CA GLY A 127 18.25 7.71 -7.78
C GLY A 127 16.84 8.16 -7.43
N ILE A 128 16.68 9.43 -7.07
CA ILE A 128 15.42 9.96 -6.50
C ILE A 128 14.22 9.83 -7.44
N TYR A 129 14.43 9.91 -8.76
CA TYR A 129 13.34 9.79 -9.74
C TYR A 129 12.78 8.38 -9.82
N ALA A 130 13.66 7.37 -9.84
CA ALA A 130 13.25 5.98 -9.83
C ALA A 130 12.59 5.61 -8.50
N PHE A 131 13.13 6.11 -7.38
CA PHE A 131 12.48 5.97 -6.08
C PHE A 131 11.08 6.57 -6.07
N GLY A 132 10.91 7.82 -6.52
CA GLY A 132 9.61 8.48 -6.59
C GLY A 132 8.58 7.72 -7.44
N ILE A 133 9.00 7.21 -8.61
CA ILE A 133 8.15 6.36 -9.47
C ILE A 133 7.83 5.03 -8.78
N GLY A 134 8.80 4.45 -8.07
CA GLY A 134 8.59 3.24 -7.25
C GLY A 134 7.53 3.45 -6.18
N MET A 135 7.60 4.55 -5.44
CA MET A 135 6.61 4.88 -4.40
C MET A 135 5.23 5.13 -5.01
N LEU A 136 5.14 5.82 -6.15
CA LEU A 136 3.88 5.96 -6.89
C LEU A 136 3.33 4.60 -7.35
N GLY A 137 4.18 3.70 -7.81
CA GLY A 137 3.80 2.33 -8.16
C GLY A 137 3.25 1.55 -6.96
N ALA A 138 3.84 1.71 -5.77
CA ALA A 138 3.35 1.08 -4.54
C ALA A 138 1.99 1.65 -4.10
N VAL A 139 1.75 2.96 -4.28
CA VAL A 139 0.42 3.56 -4.10
C VAL A 139 -0.58 2.90 -5.05
N ILE A 140 -0.27 2.80 -6.35
CA ILE A 140 -1.16 2.15 -7.32
C ILE A 140 -1.46 0.70 -6.92
N LEU A 141 -0.45 -0.07 -6.51
CA LEU A 141 -0.65 -1.45 -6.04
C LEU A 141 -1.53 -1.54 -4.78
N SER A 142 -1.50 -0.54 -3.92
CA SER A 142 -2.37 -0.48 -2.74
C SER A 142 -3.84 -0.27 -3.12
N TRP A 143 -4.12 0.30 -4.30
CA TRP A 143 -5.48 0.58 -4.77
C TRP A 143 -6.06 -0.49 -5.73
N VAL A 144 -5.24 -1.44 -6.18
CA VAL A 144 -5.66 -2.53 -7.08
C VAL A 144 -5.86 -3.80 -6.25
N PRO A 145 -6.97 -4.59 -6.39
CA PRO A 145 -8.24 -4.35 -7.08
C PRO A 145 -9.37 -3.80 -6.16
N PRO A 146 -10.40 -3.14 -6.72
CA PRO A 146 -11.33 -2.26 -6.00
C PRO A 146 -12.41 -2.93 -5.13
N ASN A 147 -12.50 -4.26 -5.06
CA ASN A 147 -13.68 -4.93 -4.51
C ASN A 147 -13.51 -5.52 -3.10
N SER A 148 -12.28 -5.69 -2.61
CA SER A 148 -12.02 -6.23 -1.27
C SER A 148 -10.52 -6.18 -0.97
N ALA A 149 -10.08 -5.20 -0.17
CA ALA A 149 -8.69 -5.00 0.25
C ALA A 149 -7.66 -4.80 -0.89
N GLY A 150 -6.84 -3.76 -0.80
CA GLY A 150 -5.72 -3.58 -1.73
C GLY A 150 -4.77 -4.79 -1.71
N ILE A 151 -3.97 -5.04 -2.76
CA ILE A 151 -3.02 -6.17 -2.77
C ILE A 151 -2.13 -6.17 -1.52
N ILE A 152 -1.66 -5.01 -1.09
CA ILE A 152 -0.81 -4.88 0.11
C ILE A 152 -1.58 -5.26 1.37
N GLU A 153 -2.81 -4.80 1.51
CA GLU A 153 -3.68 -5.13 2.65
C GLU A 153 -4.03 -6.62 2.64
N MET A 154 -4.39 -7.20 1.50
CA MET A 154 -4.66 -8.63 1.34
C MET A 154 -3.46 -9.48 1.77
N ILE A 155 -2.25 -9.13 1.33
CA ILE A 155 -1.01 -9.81 1.74
C ILE A 155 -0.78 -9.62 3.24
N THR A 156 -1.00 -8.42 3.76
CA THR A 156 -0.81 -8.12 5.18
C THR A 156 -1.76 -8.94 6.05
N SER A 157 -3.06 -8.92 5.75
CA SER A 157 -4.08 -9.68 6.47
C SER A 157 -3.79 -11.18 6.39
N ALA A 158 -3.42 -11.70 5.22
CA ALA A 158 -3.00 -13.09 5.09
C ALA A 158 -1.77 -13.44 5.94
N LEU A 159 -0.77 -12.55 6.01
CA LEU A 159 0.41 -12.73 6.85
C LEU A 159 0.08 -12.68 8.34
N LEU A 160 -0.75 -11.72 8.76
CA LEU A 160 -1.13 -11.57 10.16
C LEU A 160 -2.04 -12.70 10.63
N ASP A 161 -3.04 -13.08 9.84
CA ASP A 161 -3.86 -14.26 10.10
C ASP A 161 -2.97 -15.49 10.26
N LEU A 162 -2.02 -15.66 9.36
CA LEU A 162 -1.10 -16.78 9.39
C LEU A 162 -0.21 -16.77 10.65
N ILE A 163 0.27 -15.59 11.08
CA ILE A 163 1.08 -15.43 12.31
C ILE A 163 0.24 -15.66 13.57
N PHE A 164 -1.01 -15.19 13.61
CA PHE A 164 -1.86 -15.18 14.80
C PHE A 164 -2.76 -16.40 14.96
N LYS A 165 -2.96 -17.24 13.93
CA LYS A 165 -3.72 -18.50 14.00
C LYS A 165 -2.95 -19.62 14.73
N GLN A 166 -2.40 -19.26 15.88
CA GLN A 166 -1.19 -19.78 16.51
C GLN A 166 -1.35 -21.08 17.31
N GLU A 167 -2.54 -21.68 17.32
CA GLU A 167 -2.81 -22.92 18.06
C GLU A 167 -2.10 -24.15 17.45
N ASN A 168 -1.70 -24.08 16.18
CA ASN A 168 -1.17 -25.22 15.44
C ASN A 168 0.32 -25.05 15.10
N TRP A 169 1.20 -25.81 15.76
CA TRP A 169 2.66 -25.76 15.55
C TRP A 169 3.08 -26.05 14.10
N TRP A 170 2.33 -26.89 13.38
CA TRP A 170 2.60 -27.22 11.98
C TRP A 170 2.38 -26.03 11.04
N MET A 171 1.45 -25.10 11.37
CA MET A 171 1.26 -23.86 10.62
C MET A 171 2.53 -23.00 10.66
N ARG A 172 3.26 -22.99 11.78
CA ARG A 172 4.56 -22.29 11.88
C ARG A 172 5.59 -22.85 10.91
N THR A 173 5.57 -24.16 10.68
CA THR A 173 6.46 -24.80 9.70
C THR A 173 6.09 -24.39 8.28
N ILE A 174 4.80 -24.35 7.96
CA ILE A 174 4.31 -23.84 6.66
C ILE A 174 4.74 -22.38 6.45
N ILE A 175 4.64 -21.52 7.46
CA ILE A 175 5.09 -20.13 7.40
C ILE A 175 6.56 -20.05 7.01
N VAL A 176 7.42 -20.79 7.71
CA VAL A 176 8.86 -20.79 7.43
C VAL A 176 9.14 -21.26 6.01
N VAL A 177 8.45 -22.32 5.55
CA VAL A 177 8.58 -22.82 4.18
C VAL A 177 8.11 -21.79 3.15
N VAL A 178 6.99 -21.10 3.40
CA VAL A 178 6.46 -20.04 2.52
C VAL A 178 7.42 -18.85 2.46
N ILE A 179 7.95 -18.39 3.60
CA ILE A 179 8.94 -17.30 3.64
C ILE A 179 10.19 -17.69 2.85
N ILE A 180 10.71 -18.90 3.05
CA ILE A 180 11.86 -19.40 2.29
C ILE A 180 11.54 -19.44 0.79
N ALA A 181 10.36 -19.94 0.42
CA ALA A 181 9.92 -20.00 -0.97
C ALA A 181 9.81 -18.61 -1.61
N VAL A 182 9.25 -17.63 -0.88
CA VAL A 182 9.16 -16.23 -1.33
C VAL A 182 10.54 -15.62 -1.51
N ILE A 183 11.48 -15.81 -0.58
CA ILE A 183 12.86 -15.33 -0.70
C ILE A 183 13.55 -15.97 -1.92
N VAL A 184 13.38 -17.28 -2.12
CA VAL A 184 13.96 -17.99 -3.27
C VAL A 184 13.36 -17.49 -4.59
N LEU A 185 12.05 -17.27 -4.63
CA LEU A 185 11.34 -16.71 -5.78
C LEU A 185 11.82 -15.28 -6.07
N GLU A 186 11.94 -14.43 -5.07
CA GLU A 186 12.43 -13.06 -5.21
C GLU A 186 13.83 -13.05 -5.83
N VAL A 187 14.76 -13.85 -5.30
CA VAL A 187 16.12 -13.96 -5.83
C VAL A 187 16.13 -14.47 -7.28
N ARG A 188 15.27 -15.44 -7.62
CA ARG A 188 15.16 -15.94 -8.99
C ARG A 188 14.58 -14.92 -9.95
N VAL A 189 13.47 -14.29 -9.58
CA VAL A 189 12.79 -13.27 -10.39
C VAL A 189 13.71 -12.08 -10.61
N SER A 190 14.39 -11.60 -9.57
CA SER A 190 15.36 -10.51 -9.66
C SER A 190 16.52 -10.84 -10.62
N LYS A 191 17.14 -12.02 -10.47
CA LYS A 191 18.22 -12.46 -11.38
C LYS A 191 17.74 -12.64 -12.82
N SER A 192 16.54 -13.19 -13.02
CA SER A 192 15.96 -13.40 -14.34
C SER A 192 15.64 -12.06 -15.01
N ALA A 193 15.05 -11.12 -14.27
CA ALA A 193 14.77 -9.77 -14.76
C ALA A 193 16.07 -9.03 -15.10
N GLU A 194 17.09 -9.08 -14.23
CA GLU A 194 18.39 -8.47 -14.50
C GLU A 194 19.04 -9.04 -15.76
N LYS A 195 19.01 -10.36 -15.94
CA LYS A 195 19.55 -11.03 -17.14
C LYS A 195 18.81 -10.58 -18.40
N TYR A 196 17.48 -10.60 -18.38
CA TYR A 196 16.65 -10.16 -19.52
C TYR A 196 16.94 -8.71 -19.91
N ILE A 197 17.06 -7.82 -18.93
CA ILE A 197 17.37 -6.40 -19.16
C ILE A 197 18.79 -6.23 -19.74
N LYS A 198 19.79 -6.97 -19.23
CA LYS A 198 21.16 -6.93 -19.78
C LYS A 198 21.20 -7.43 -21.22
N GLU A 199 20.51 -8.53 -21.53
CA GLU A 199 20.43 -9.05 -22.89
C GLU A 199 19.78 -8.06 -23.84
N GLN A 200 18.70 -7.39 -23.41
CA GLN A 200 18.05 -6.36 -24.22
C GLN A 200 18.95 -5.15 -24.48
N LYS A 201 19.72 -4.69 -23.47
CA LYS A 201 20.69 -3.60 -23.65
C LYS A 201 21.79 -3.98 -24.65
N VAL A 202 22.33 -5.19 -24.55
CA VAL A 202 23.37 -5.67 -25.48
C VAL A 202 22.84 -5.75 -26.92
N LYS A 203 21.60 -6.23 -27.12
CA LYS A 203 20.97 -6.25 -28.44
C LYS A 203 20.82 -4.86 -29.04
N ASN A 204 20.28 -3.91 -28.27
CA ASN A 204 20.12 -2.53 -28.73
C ASN A 204 21.46 -1.88 -29.07
N THR A 205 22.50 -2.05 -28.24
CA THR A 205 23.83 -1.49 -28.54
C THR A 205 24.48 -2.13 -29.77
N GLN A 206 24.25 -3.42 -30.01
CA GLN A 206 24.74 -4.10 -31.23
C GLN A 206 24.00 -3.60 -32.48
N GLU A 207 22.70 -3.34 -32.40
CA GLU A 207 21.91 -2.77 -33.50
C GLU A 207 22.35 -1.34 -33.80
N GLU A 208 22.48 -0.47 -32.81
CA GLU A 208 23.00 0.90 -32.96
C GLU A 208 24.42 0.91 -33.55
N SER A 209 25.29 0.00 -33.11
CA SER A 209 26.65 -0.11 -33.66
C SER A 209 26.65 -0.57 -35.12
N LYS A 210 25.71 -1.43 -35.53
CA LYS A 210 25.58 -1.86 -36.93
C LYS A 210 25.09 -0.71 -37.80
N GLU A 211 24.09 0.05 -37.34
CA GLU A 211 23.57 1.22 -38.05
C GLU A 211 24.66 2.28 -38.24
N GLN A 212 25.44 2.61 -37.20
CA GLN A 212 26.57 3.55 -37.30
C GLN A 212 27.64 3.08 -38.29
N VAL A 213 27.95 1.77 -38.32
CA VAL A 213 28.92 1.21 -39.28
C VAL A 213 28.37 1.27 -40.71
N GLU A 214 27.07 1.07 -40.92
CA GLU A 214 26.44 1.21 -42.24
C GLU A 214 26.42 2.66 -42.72
N GLU A 215 26.13 3.62 -41.84
CA GLU A 215 26.21 5.06 -42.14
C GLU A 215 27.63 5.49 -42.52
N ILE A 216 28.64 5.10 -41.73
CA ILE A 216 30.05 5.40 -42.04
C ILE A 216 30.46 4.79 -43.39
N LYS A 217 30.02 3.57 -43.69
CA LYS A 217 30.27 2.94 -45.00
C LYS A 217 29.56 3.67 -46.15
N ALA A 218 28.36 4.20 -45.93
CA ALA A 218 27.63 4.99 -46.92
C ALA A 218 28.37 6.31 -47.20
N LEU A 219 28.73 7.06 -46.15
CA LEU A 219 29.49 8.31 -46.26
C LEU A 219 30.85 8.11 -46.94
N GLY A 220 31.56 7.04 -46.61
CA GLY A 220 32.83 6.70 -47.26
C GLY A 220 32.69 6.35 -48.75
N LYS A 221 31.54 5.83 -49.19
CA LYS A 221 31.24 5.58 -50.61
C LYS A 221 30.90 6.87 -51.36
N GLU A 222 30.20 7.81 -50.72
CA GLU A 222 29.92 9.13 -51.30
C GLU A 222 31.20 9.95 -51.46
N ALA A 223 32.08 9.98 -50.45
CA ALA A 223 33.35 10.69 -50.50
C ALA A 223 34.29 10.18 -51.61
N LYS A 224 34.23 8.89 -51.97
CA LYS A 224 35.02 8.32 -53.09
C LYS A 224 34.50 8.68 -54.48
N LYS A 225 33.26 9.17 -54.59
CA LYS A 225 32.67 9.57 -55.88
C LYS A 225 32.97 11.02 -56.26
N HIS A 226 33.41 11.84 -55.30
CA HIS A 226 33.85 13.21 -55.49
C HIS A 226 35.37 13.29 -55.65
#